data_AF-A0A2G2VB63-F1
#
_entry.id   AF-A0A2G2VB63-F1
#
_cell.length_a   1.000
_cell.length_b   1.000
_cell.length_c   1.000
_cell.angle_alpha   90.00
_cell.angle_beta   90.00
_cell.angle_gamma   90.00
#
_symmetry.space_group_name_H-M   'P 1'
#
loop_
_entity.id
_entity.type
_entity.pdbx_description
1 polymer ?
#
loop_
_entity_poly.entity_id
_entity_poly.type
_entity_poly.pdbx_seq_one_letter_code
_entity_poly.pdbx_strand_id
1 'polypeptide(L)'
;MALTSRIPREFANLSFLVSLDMGSNNFHGNLPREMARLRHLKFLDLSVNSFSGKVPSWFGFLHQIQVLNHRKNSFTSSIASSFSNMSTLETLNMNFNSIGGKIPKVIGKLINLRVLKLGSNKLIDFIPLSLSNASRLETLEISYNSLQGKIPEGIGDLHNTNQLSIQYNQLTGSIPFTIFNISRIKFIAFIGNSLSGYLPNGLCNGLPVLKGLYLSTNKLRGHMPTRLSNCLTVNDAFQVAAIVEKLPPLWKDFKNYLKNKGKEMTIEDLIVRLHIEEDNKAAERRSTHQRTTTSFRSNFVTFLLEYEPQTFKEAMAFSNLSFCKQAVNSEID
;
A
#
# COMPACT_ATOMS: atom_id res chain seq x y z
N MET A 1 18.34 15.64 19.33
CA MET A 1 19.29 14.51 19.41
C MET A 1 18.47 13.22 19.41
N ALA A 2 18.80 12.25 18.56
CA ALA A 2 18.15 10.93 18.59
C ALA A 2 18.87 10.02 19.59
N LEU A 3 18.12 9.27 20.40
CA LEU A 3 18.70 8.28 21.31
C LEU A 3 19.33 7.15 20.48
N THR A 4 20.48 6.65 20.92
CA THR A 4 21.22 5.57 20.27
C THR A 4 21.70 4.58 21.32
N SER A 5 21.48 3.28 21.08
CA SER A 5 22.06 2.13 21.81
C SER A 5 21.24 0.87 21.51
N ARG A 6 21.59 -0.25 22.15
CA ARG A 6 20.65 -1.35 22.40
C ARG A 6 19.77 -1.02 23.61
N ILE A 7 18.58 -1.62 23.68
CA ILE A 7 17.77 -1.57 24.90
C ILE A 7 18.43 -2.48 25.96
N PRO A 8 18.78 -1.96 27.15
CA PRO A 8 19.35 -2.77 28.22
C PRO A 8 18.29 -3.74 28.79
N ARG A 9 18.73 -4.92 29.24
CA ARG A 9 17.82 -5.93 29.83
C ARG A 9 17.16 -5.43 31.11
N GLU A 10 17.83 -4.52 31.82
CA GLU A 10 17.39 -3.87 33.05
C GLU A 10 16.15 -2.99 32.82
N PHE A 11 15.87 -2.58 31.56
CA PHE A 11 14.65 -1.88 31.19
C PHE A 11 13.39 -2.68 31.54
N ALA A 12 13.50 -4.01 31.61
CA ALA A 12 12.44 -4.90 32.06
C ALA A 12 12.06 -4.74 33.55
N ASN A 13 12.85 -4.01 34.34
CA ASN A 13 12.53 -3.70 35.73
C ASN A 13 11.43 -2.64 35.87
N LEU A 14 11.08 -1.94 34.79
CA LEU A 14 9.96 -0.99 34.74
C LEU A 14 8.62 -1.73 34.63
N SER A 15 8.36 -2.69 35.51
CA SER A 15 7.22 -3.62 35.41
C SER A 15 5.85 -2.94 35.41
N PHE A 16 5.74 -1.75 35.99
CA PHE A 16 4.51 -0.95 36.03
C PHE A 16 4.26 -0.12 34.77
N LEU A 17 5.15 -0.19 33.78
CA LEU A 17 5.05 0.62 32.57
C LEU A 17 3.79 0.26 31.78
N VAL A 18 2.97 1.28 31.50
CA VAL A 18 1.71 1.14 30.74
C VAL A 18 1.87 1.58 29.29
N SER A 19 2.71 2.58 29.04
CA SER A 19 2.97 3.10 27.71
C SER A 19 4.47 3.29 27.52
N LEU A 20 4.98 2.82 26.39
CA LEU A 20 6.36 3.00 25.98
C LEU A 20 6.41 3.47 24.53
N ASP A 21 6.86 4.70 24.34
CA ASP A 21 7.15 5.25 23.02
C ASP A 21 8.67 5.44 22.88
N MET A 22 9.26 4.69 21.96
CA MET A 22 10.67 4.79 21.56
C MET A 22 10.78 5.08 20.06
N GLY A 23 9.69 5.52 19.42
CA GLY A 23 9.62 5.77 17.99
C GLY A 23 10.61 6.84 17.53
N SER A 24 11.06 6.74 16.27
CA SER A 24 11.92 7.74 15.61
C SER A 24 13.24 8.02 16.35
N ASN A 25 13.96 6.95 16.72
CA ASN A 25 15.29 6.99 17.33
C ASN A 25 16.30 6.15 16.52
N ASN A 26 17.52 6.01 17.04
CA ASN A 26 18.59 5.21 16.45
C ASN A 26 18.88 3.94 17.28
N PHE A 27 17.87 3.38 17.95
CA PHE A 27 18.04 2.12 18.67
C PHE A 27 18.31 0.97 17.70
N HIS A 28 19.13 0.01 18.10
CA HIS A 28 19.54 -1.10 17.23
C HIS A 28 19.68 -2.42 18.00
N GLY A 29 19.90 -3.51 17.24
CA GLY A 29 20.02 -4.86 17.78
C GLY A 29 18.68 -5.50 18.12
N ASN A 30 18.73 -6.65 18.81
CA ASN A 30 17.54 -7.41 19.17
C ASN A 30 16.85 -6.82 20.40
N LEU A 31 15.53 -6.94 20.47
CA LEU A 31 14.79 -6.63 21.69
C LEU A 31 15.08 -7.67 22.80
N PRO A 32 15.42 -7.26 24.03
CA PRO A 32 15.68 -8.18 25.14
C PRO A 32 14.46 -9.04 25.46
N ARG A 33 14.67 -10.35 25.69
CA ARG A 33 13.59 -11.27 26.08
C ARG A 33 12.96 -10.92 27.42
N GLU A 34 13.73 -10.24 28.28
CA GLU A 34 13.33 -9.81 29.61
C GLU A 34 12.16 -8.82 29.55
N MET A 35 11.98 -8.08 28.44
CA MET A 35 10.83 -7.20 28.22
C MET A 35 9.47 -7.92 28.25
N ALA A 36 9.46 -9.26 28.18
CA ALA A 36 8.30 -10.10 28.50
C ALA A 36 7.67 -9.82 29.88
N ARG A 37 8.43 -9.21 30.80
CA ARG A 37 7.99 -8.86 32.16
C ARG A 37 7.10 -7.62 32.21
N LEU A 38 7.07 -6.80 31.15
CA LEU A 38 6.32 -5.55 31.07
C LEU A 38 4.82 -5.79 30.81
N ARG A 39 4.18 -6.63 31.63
CA ARG A 39 2.83 -7.17 31.41
C ARG A 39 1.70 -6.15 31.51
N HIS A 40 1.99 -4.96 32.05
CA HIS A 40 1.06 -3.83 32.13
C HIS A 40 1.06 -2.94 30.89
N LEU A 41 1.93 -3.21 29.91
CA LEU A 41 1.98 -2.43 28.68
C LEU A 41 0.69 -2.55 27.88
N LYS A 42 0.13 -1.39 27.55
CA LYS A 42 -1.00 -1.19 26.64
C LYS A 42 -0.56 -0.57 25.33
N PHE A 43 0.50 0.22 25.34
CA PHE A 43 1.05 0.88 24.17
C PHE A 43 2.55 0.64 24.06
N LEU A 44 2.99 0.14 22.91
CA LEU A 44 4.40 -0.06 22.60
C LEU A 44 4.69 0.43 21.18
N ASP A 45 5.40 1.55 21.07
CA ASP A 45 5.92 2.08 19.81
C ASP A 45 7.45 1.95 19.76
N LEU A 46 7.91 1.17 18.79
CA LEU A 46 9.30 0.89 18.45
C LEU A 46 9.65 1.38 17.04
N SER A 47 8.74 2.13 16.41
CA SER A 47 8.81 2.40 14.98
C SER A 47 9.95 3.32 14.60
N VAL A 48 10.40 3.23 13.34
CA VAL A 48 11.45 4.11 12.81
C VAL A 48 12.72 4.04 13.66
N ASN A 49 13.29 2.83 13.76
CA ASN A 49 14.54 2.54 14.44
C ASN A 49 15.37 1.54 13.58
N SER A 50 16.48 1.05 14.12
CA SER A 50 17.33 0.03 13.52
C SER A 50 17.28 -1.31 14.27
N PHE A 51 16.15 -1.64 14.94
CA PHE A 51 15.99 -2.93 15.61
C PHE A 51 16.08 -4.07 14.61
N SER A 52 16.69 -5.18 15.01
CA SER A 52 16.95 -6.34 14.15
C SER A 52 16.62 -7.66 14.86
N GLY A 53 16.89 -8.78 14.18
CA GLY A 53 16.59 -10.12 14.69
C GLY A 53 15.17 -10.58 14.34
N LYS A 54 14.71 -11.64 15.00
CA LYS A 54 13.38 -12.22 14.76
C LYS A 54 12.31 -11.38 15.44
N VAL A 55 11.09 -11.35 14.88
CA VAL A 55 9.91 -10.85 15.61
C VAL A 55 9.79 -11.63 16.93
N PRO A 56 9.86 -10.96 18.10
CA PRO A 56 9.89 -11.69 19.35
C PRO A 56 8.57 -12.39 19.66
N SER A 57 8.64 -13.69 19.92
CA SER A 57 7.47 -14.48 20.33
C SER A 57 6.92 -14.03 21.69
N TRP A 58 7.75 -13.42 22.54
CA TRP A 58 7.34 -12.94 23.86
C TRP A 58 6.40 -11.74 23.82
N PHE A 59 6.17 -11.10 22.66
CA PHE A 59 5.06 -10.14 22.53
C PHE A 59 3.71 -10.77 22.93
N GLY A 60 3.54 -12.08 22.73
CA GLY A 60 2.38 -12.82 23.20
C GLY A 60 2.19 -12.88 24.73
N PHE A 61 3.16 -12.42 25.52
CA PHE A 61 3.04 -12.30 26.98
C PHE A 61 2.55 -10.91 27.43
N LEU A 62 2.43 -9.95 26.51
CA LEU A 62 1.89 -8.62 26.78
C LEU A 62 0.35 -8.66 26.67
N HIS A 63 -0.30 -9.33 27.61
CA HIS A 63 -1.75 -9.62 27.52
C HIS A 63 -2.66 -8.38 27.55
N GLN A 64 -2.15 -7.22 27.96
CA GLN A 64 -2.88 -5.95 28.00
C GLN A 64 -2.59 -5.05 26.80
N ILE A 65 -1.73 -5.48 25.87
CA ILE A 65 -1.29 -4.65 24.75
C ILE A 65 -2.47 -4.34 23.82
N GLN A 66 -2.64 -3.06 23.51
CA GLN A 66 -3.67 -2.53 22.60
C GLN A 66 -3.03 -2.03 21.31
N VAL A 67 -1.86 -1.40 21.40
CA VAL A 67 -1.10 -0.90 20.26
C VAL A 67 0.30 -1.48 20.28
N LEU A 68 0.64 -2.21 19.22
CA LEU A 68 1.99 -2.71 18.97
C LEU A 68 2.47 -2.19 17.61
N ASN A 69 3.35 -1.20 17.64
CA ASN A 69 3.94 -0.60 16.46
C ASN A 69 5.45 -0.86 16.43
N HIS A 70 5.94 -1.61 15.45
CA HIS A 70 7.37 -1.80 15.20
C HIS A 70 7.71 -1.63 13.71
N ARG A 71 6.93 -0.77 13.05
CA ARG A 71 7.13 -0.37 11.65
C ARG A 71 8.53 0.20 11.41
N LYS A 72 9.07 0.02 10.19
CA LYS A 72 10.33 0.64 9.73
C LYS A 72 11.49 0.28 10.65
N ASN A 73 11.79 -1.00 10.69
CA ASN A 73 12.91 -1.64 11.38
C ASN A 73 13.49 -2.76 10.48
N SER A 74 14.38 -3.58 11.01
CA SER A 74 14.98 -4.74 10.34
C SER A 74 14.54 -6.08 10.96
N PHE A 75 13.29 -6.19 11.44
CA PHE A 75 12.77 -7.46 11.97
C PHE A 75 12.63 -8.51 10.85
N THR A 76 12.88 -9.77 11.20
CA THR A 76 12.93 -10.91 10.28
C THR A 76 12.13 -12.10 10.80
N SER A 77 12.15 -13.21 10.07
CA SER A 77 11.43 -14.45 10.38
C SER A 77 9.91 -14.27 10.36
N SER A 78 9.16 -15.23 10.90
CA SER A 78 7.70 -15.25 10.82
C SER A 78 7.01 -14.61 12.02
N ILE A 79 5.76 -14.21 11.82
CA ILE A 79 4.86 -13.80 12.91
C ILE A 79 4.58 -15.04 13.78
N ALA A 80 4.87 -14.94 15.07
CA ALA A 80 4.76 -16.06 16.01
C ALA A 80 3.31 -16.43 16.32
N SER A 81 3.04 -17.72 16.56
CA SER A 81 1.71 -18.20 16.96
C SER A 81 1.25 -17.65 18.31
N SER A 82 2.20 -17.29 19.19
CA SER A 82 1.94 -16.67 20.50
C SER A 82 1.17 -15.35 20.41
N PHE A 83 1.10 -14.72 19.23
CA PHE A 83 0.29 -13.54 19.00
C PHE A 83 -1.19 -13.79 19.29
N SER A 84 -1.67 -15.04 19.26
CA SER A 84 -3.03 -15.41 19.69
C SER A 84 -3.39 -14.95 21.10
N ASN A 85 -2.39 -14.68 21.96
CA ASN A 85 -2.59 -14.37 23.36
C ASN A 85 -2.80 -12.87 23.63
N MET A 86 -2.65 -12.01 22.62
CA MET A 86 -2.83 -10.56 22.72
C MET A 86 -4.29 -10.18 22.44
N SER A 87 -5.24 -10.72 23.21
CA SER A 87 -6.68 -10.57 22.95
C SER A 87 -7.19 -9.12 22.99
N THR A 88 -6.46 -8.21 23.64
CA THR A 88 -6.76 -6.78 23.71
C THR A 88 -6.22 -5.96 22.54
N LEU A 89 -5.47 -6.58 21.62
CA LEU A 89 -4.77 -5.85 20.56
C LEU A 89 -5.76 -5.23 19.56
N GLU A 90 -5.64 -3.91 19.38
CA GLU A 90 -6.44 -3.12 18.45
C GLU A 90 -5.63 -2.71 17.22
N THR A 91 -4.34 -2.42 17.38
CA THR A 91 -3.45 -1.98 16.30
C THR A 91 -2.18 -2.81 16.26
N LEU A 92 -1.95 -3.48 15.14
CA LEU A 92 -0.71 -4.16 14.82
C LEU A 92 -0.08 -3.55 13.58
N ASN A 93 1.07 -2.90 13.75
CA ASN A 93 1.81 -2.29 12.65
C ASN A 93 3.24 -2.83 12.56
N MET A 94 3.49 -3.59 11.50
CA MET A 94 4.77 -4.22 11.17
C MET A 94 5.31 -3.78 9.81
N ASN A 95 4.75 -2.74 9.20
CA ASN A 95 5.15 -2.34 7.85
C ASN A 95 6.65 -2.06 7.75
N PHE A 96 7.23 -2.21 6.55
CA PHE A 96 8.63 -1.87 6.28
C PHE A 96 9.60 -2.62 7.20
N ASN A 97 9.57 -3.94 7.12
CA ASN A 97 10.52 -4.84 7.77
C ASN A 97 10.96 -5.92 6.76
N SER A 98 11.64 -6.97 7.24
CA SER A 98 12.00 -8.16 6.46
C SER A 98 11.32 -9.42 6.99
N ILE A 99 10.08 -9.30 7.48
CA ILE A 99 9.30 -10.41 8.05
C ILE A 99 8.88 -11.34 6.91
N GLY A 100 9.15 -12.62 7.06
CA GLY A 100 8.84 -13.65 6.07
C GLY A 100 7.83 -14.69 6.56
N GLY A 101 7.74 -15.80 5.84
CA GLY A 101 6.76 -16.85 6.14
C GLY A 101 5.32 -16.42 5.82
N LYS A 102 4.36 -17.19 6.32
CA LYS A 102 2.92 -16.96 6.08
C LYS A 102 2.30 -16.02 7.12
N ILE A 103 1.21 -15.35 6.74
CA ILE A 103 0.32 -14.70 7.71
C ILE A 103 -0.34 -15.81 8.55
N PRO A 104 -0.12 -15.86 9.87
CA PRO A 104 -0.58 -17.00 10.66
C PRO A 104 -2.08 -16.88 10.96
N LYS A 105 -2.78 -18.03 10.97
CA LYS A 105 -4.24 -18.10 11.22
C LYS A 105 -4.66 -17.47 12.55
N VAL A 106 -3.73 -17.39 13.51
CA VAL A 106 -3.96 -16.80 14.84
C VAL A 106 -4.34 -15.32 14.80
N ILE A 107 -4.01 -14.59 13.72
CA ILE A 107 -4.45 -13.19 13.56
C ILE A 107 -5.98 -13.10 13.56
N GLY A 108 -6.67 -14.12 13.03
CA GLY A 108 -8.13 -14.22 13.07
C GLY A 108 -8.72 -14.38 14.47
N LYS A 109 -7.91 -14.70 15.49
CA LYS A 109 -8.36 -14.77 16.89
C LYS A 109 -8.34 -13.42 17.60
N LEU A 110 -7.75 -12.39 16.98
CA LEU A 110 -7.64 -11.05 17.53
C LEU A 110 -8.92 -10.28 17.25
N ILE A 111 -9.99 -10.62 17.99
CA ILE A 111 -11.34 -10.09 17.77
C ILE A 111 -11.46 -8.57 17.98
N ASN A 112 -10.50 -7.95 18.69
CA ASN A 112 -10.44 -6.51 18.91
C ASN A 112 -9.61 -5.77 17.86
N LEU A 113 -9.00 -6.47 16.91
CA LEU A 113 -8.10 -5.88 15.93
C LEU A 113 -8.87 -4.97 14.97
N ARG A 114 -8.45 -3.69 14.92
CA ARG A 114 -8.99 -2.64 14.05
C ARG A 114 -8.01 -2.29 12.94
N VAL A 115 -6.71 -2.33 13.21
CA VAL A 115 -5.68 -1.97 12.24
C VAL A 115 -4.66 -3.09 12.13
N LEU A 116 -4.55 -3.68 10.93
CA LEU A 116 -3.52 -4.64 10.58
C LEU A 116 -2.69 -4.11 9.42
N LYS A 117 -1.42 -3.83 9.69
CA LYS A 117 -0.45 -3.32 8.71
C LYS A 117 0.76 -4.24 8.66
N LEU A 118 0.89 -5.01 7.58
CA LEU A 118 1.99 -5.95 7.31
C LEU A 118 2.69 -5.69 5.97
N GLY A 119 2.41 -4.56 5.33
CA GLY A 119 2.94 -4.23 4.01
C GLY A 119 4.45 -3.96 3.98
N SER A 120 5.06 -4.12 2.80
CA SER A 120 6.50 -3.98 2.58
C SER A 120 7.30 -4.92 3.48
N ASN A 121 7.05 -6.22 3.29
CA ASN A 121 7.70 -7.33 3.98
C ASN A 121 8.02 -8.45 2.95
N LYS A 122 8.38 -9.64 3.43
CA LYS A 122 8.69 -10.84 2.63
C LYS A 122 7.65 -11.94 2.87
N LEU A 123 6.41 -11.59 3.19
CA LEU A 123 5.36 -12.56 3.48
C LEU A 123 5.02 -13.35 2.20
N ILE A 124 4.81 -14.64 2.36
CA ILE A 124 4.51 -15.59 1.28
C ILE A 124 3.19 -16.32 1.56
N ASP A 125 2.82 -17.23 0.66
CA ASP A 125 1.67 -18.13 0.83
C ASP A 125 0.33 -17.37 0.71
N PHE A 126 -0.77 -17.98 1.14
CA PHE A 126 -2.11 -17.43 0.99
C PHE A 126 -2.50 -16.44 2.09
N ILE A 127 -3.44 -15.54 1.78
CA ILE A 127 -4.21 -14.80 2.79
C ILE A 127 -5.07 -15.83 3.55
N PRO A 128 -4.92 -15.98 4.88
CA PRO A 128 -5.62 -17.02 5.63
C PRO A 128 -7.11 -16.72 5.71
N LEU A 129 -7.96 -17.73 5.47
CA LEU A 129 -9.42 -17.62 5.56
C LEU A 129 -9.86 -17.07 6.93
N SER A 130 -9.15 -17.41 8.00
CA SER A 130 -9.46 -16.95 9.35
C SER A 130 -9.30 -15.44 9.54
N LEU A 131 -8.66 -14.71 8.61
CA LEU A 131 -8.53 -13.26 8.70
C LEU A 131 -9.90 -12.56 8.74
N SER A 132 -10.93 -13.15 8.11
CA SER A 132 -12.30 -12.63 8.14
C SER A 132 -12.93 -12.64 9.54
N ASN A 133 -12.39 -13.43 10.47
CA ASN A 133 -12.88 -13.48 11.85
C ASN A 133 -12.54 -12.21 12.65
N ALA A 134 -11.59 -11.38 12.18
CA ALA A 134 -11.31 -10.08 12.77
C ALA A 134 -12.37 -9.05 12.36
N SER A 135 -13.62 -9.26 12.78
CA SER A 135 -14.80 -8.50 12.31
C SER A 135 -14.78 -6.99 12.62
N ARG A 136 -13.92 -6.55 13.56
CA ARG A 136 -13.71 -5.13 13.90
C ARG A 136 -12.67 -4.45 13.03
N LEU A 137 -12.09 -5.15 12.05
CA LEU A 137 -11.03 -4.61 11.22
C LEU A 137 -11.54 -3.42 10.38
N GLU A 138 -10.81 -2.32 10.48
CA GLU A 138 -11.05 -1.05 9.78
C GLU A 138 -10.01 -0.82 8.69
N THR A 139 -8.75 -1.23 8.93
CA THR A 139 -7.65 -1.09 7.98
C THR A 139 -6.93 -2.41 7.82
N LEU A 140 -6.91 -2.91 6.59
CA LEU A 140 -6.09 -4.04 6.16
C LEU A 140 -5.07 -3.58 5.12
N GLU A 141 -3.79 -3.60 5.48
CA GLU A 141 -2.68 -3.22 4.61
C GLU A 141 -1.65 -4.35 4.58
N ILE A 142 -1.63 -5.13 3.50
CA ILE A 142 -0.72 -6.28 3.30
C ILE A 142 0.03 -6.18 1.96
N SER A 143 0.10 -4.97 1.40
CA SER A 143 0.72 -4.69 0.11
C SER A 143 2.23 -4.91 0.09
N TYR A 144 2.84 -5.04 -1.09
CA TYR A 144 4.29 -5.21 -1.25
C TYR A 144 4.82 -6.43 -0.46
N ASN A 145 4.28 -7.59 -0.79
CA ASN A 145 4.68 -8.89 -0.29
C ASN A 145 4.70 -9.89 -1.46
N SER A 146 4.88 -11.17 -1.17
CA SER A 146 4.83 -12.28 -2.12
C SER A 146 3.63 -13.19 -1.86
N LEU A 147 2.50 -12.61 -1.42
CA LEU A 147 1.27 -13.38 -1.16
C LEU A 147 0.68 -13.88 -2.48
N GLN A 148 0.18 -15.12 -2.48
CA GLN A 148 -0.31 -15.79 -3.68
C GLN A 148 -1.74 -16.34 -3.51
N GLY A 149 -2.29 -16.88 -4.60
CA GLY A 149 -3.62 -17.47 -4.64
C GLY A 149 -4.75 -16.43 -4.62
N LYS A 150 -5.96 -16.87 -4.28
CA LYS A 150 -7.17 -16.04 -4.34
C LYS A 150 -7.31 -15.15 -3.12
N ILE A 151 -8.01 -14.02 -3.29
CA ILE A 151 -8.55 -13.25 -2.17
C ILE A 151 -9.69 -14.09 -1.54
N PRO A 152 -9.65 -14.40 -0.23
CA PRO A 152 -10.73 -15.13 0.44
C PRO A 152 -12.07 -14.42 0.35
N GLU A 153 -13.15 -15.15 0.10
CA GLU A 153 -14.50 -14.56 0.02
C GLU A 153 -14.93 -13.87 1.32
N GLY A 154 -14.50 -14.41 2.47
CA GLY A 154 -14.78 -13.83 3.78
C GLY A 154 -14.16 -12.45 4.03
N ILE A 155 -13.26 -11.96 3.17
CA ILE A 155 -12.82 -10.55 3.22
C ILE A 155 -14.02 -9.60 3.01
N GLY A 156 -15.04 -10.04 2.28
CA GLY A 156 -16.31 -9.32 2.13
C GLY A 156 -17.12 -9.16 3.41
N ASP A 157 -16.87 -9.99 4.43
CA ASP A 157 -17.59 -9.98 5.72
C ASP A 157 -16.98 -8.95 6.71
N LEU A 158 -15.87 -8.31 6.34
CA LEU A 158 -15.22 -7.28 7.13
C LEU A 158 -15.93 -5.92 6.99
N HIS A 159 -17.20 -5.87 7.38
CA HIS A 159 -18.11 -4.72 7.17
C HIS A 159 -17.64 -3.39 7.78
N ASN A 160 -16.69 -3.42 8.72
CA ASN A 160 -16.09 -2.23 9.32
C ASN A 160 -14.92 -1.65 8.52
N THR A 161 -14.45 -2.35 7.48
CA THR A 161 -13.26 -1.95 6.71
C THR A 161 -13.50 -0.65 5.98
N ASN A 162 -12.61 0.31 6.20
CA ASN A 162 -12.55 1.58 5.48
C ASN A 162 -11.38 1.62 4.48
N GLN A 163 -10.33 0.84 4.69
CA GLN A 163 -9.17 0.79 3.81
C GLN A 163 -8.72 -0.66 3.61
N LEU A 164 -8.68 -1.08 2.35
CA LEU A 164 -8.27 -2.42 1.94
C LEU A 164 -7.18 -2.32 0.87
N SER A 165 -5.94 -2.61 1.26
CA SER A 165 -4.75 -2.47 0.44
C SER A 165 -3.97 -3.79 0.40
N ILE A 166 -3.91 -4.40 -0.79
CA ILE A 166 -3.22 -5.69 -1.05
C ILE A 166 -2.34 -5.61 -2.30
N GLN A 167 -2.05 -4.40 -2.78
CA GLN A 167 -1.30 -4.14 -4.02
C GLN A 167 0.11 -4.73 -4.00
N TYR A 168 0.68 -4.98 -5.18
CA TYR A 168 2.01 -5.54 -5.38
C TYR A 168 2.20 -6.86 -4.62
N ASN A 169 1.41 -7.86 -5.03
CA ASN A 169 1.49 -9.25 -4.58
C ASN A 169 1.36 -10.16 -5.82
N GLN A 170 1.21 -11.47 -5.60
CA GLN A 170 1.05 -12.49 -6.64
C GLN A 170 -0.37 -13.07 -6.62
N LEU A 171 -1.36 -12.28 -6.22
CA LEU A 171 -2.75 -12.74 -6.08
C LEU A 171 -3.39 -13.02 -7.44
N THR A 172 -4.24 -14.04 -7.51
CA THR A 172 -4.90 -14.53 -8.72
C THR A 172 -6.40 -14.71 -8.50
N GLY A 173 -7.13 -15.03 -9.58
CA GLY A 173 -8.57 -15.24 -9.53
C GLY A 173 -9.37 -13.93 -9.49
N SER A 174 -10.69 -14.06 -9.32
CA SER A 174 -11.59 -12.92 -9.26
C SER A 174 -11.55 -12.20 -7.93
N ILE A 175 -11.81 -10.89 -7.96
CA ILE A 175 -12.13 -10.12 -6.76
C ILE A 175 -13.49 -10.63 -6.23
N PRO A 176 -13.58 -11.10 -4.97
CA PRO A 176 -14.86 -11.49 -4.37
C PRO A 176 -15.87 -10.36 -4.45
N PHE A 177 -17.04 -10.63 -5.04
CA PHE A 177 -18.05 -9.58 -5.27
C PHE A 177 -18.57 -8.99 -3.94
N THR A 178 -18.50 -9.77 -2.86
CA THR A 178 -18.87 -9.38 -1.50
C THR A 178 -18.06 -8.19 -0.98
N ILE A 179 -16.84 -7.95 -1.47
CA ILE A 179 -16.05 -6.76 -1.15
C ILE A 179 -16.76 -5.49 -1.61
N PHE A 180 -17.49 -5.54 -2.71
CA PHE A 180 -18.26 -4.40 -3.24
C PHE A 180 -19.56 -4.13 -2.46
N ASN A 181 -19.82 -4.84 -1.36
CA ASN A 181 -20.93 -4.59 -0.43
C ASN A 181 -20.47 -3.98 0.91
N ILE A 182 -19.17 -3.69 1.07
CA ILE A 182 -18.63 -3.10 2.29
C ILE A 182 -18.90 -1.58 2.28
N SER A 183 -20.03 -1.18 2.83
CA SER A 183 -20.53 0.21 2.76
C SER A 183 -19.65 1.27 3.40
N ARG A 184 -18.67 0.88 4.23
CA ARG A 184 -17.72 1.77 4.91
C ARG A 184 -16.41 1.98 4.13
N ILE A 185 -16.19 1.24 3.06
CA ILE A 185 -14.91 1.24 2.35
C ILE A 185 -14.70 2.60 1.65
N LYS A 186 -13.55 3.20 1.91
CA LYS A 186 -13.10 4.45 1.30
C LYS A 186 -12.02 4.18 0.27
N PHE A 187 -11.15 3.21 0.51
CA PHE A 187 -10.03 2.91 -0.39
C PHE A 187 -9.89 1.41 -0.64
N ILE A 188 -9.84 1.05 -1.92
CA ILE A 188 -9.51 -0.29 -2.41
C ILE A 188 -8.26 -0.16 -3.28
N ALA A 189 -7.14 -0.78 -2.89
CA ALA A 189 -5.88 -0.72 -3.63
C ALA A 189 -5.33 -2.13 -3.93
N PHE A 190 -5.60 -2.62 -5.13
CA PHE A 190 -5.26 -3.98 -5.61
C PHE A 190 -4.25 -3.98 -6.77
N ILE A 191 -3.61 -2.83 -7.03
CA ILE A 191 -2.64 -2.62 -8.12
C ILE A 191 -1.58 -3.73 -8.13
N GLY A 192 -1.08 -4.11 -9.31
CA GLY A 192 0.11 -4.95 -9.41
C GLY A 192 -0.09 -6.37 -8.88
N ASN A 193 -1.16 -7.02 -9.34
CA ASN A 193 -1.45 -8.42 -9.06
C ASN A 193 -1.82 -9.16 -10.37
N SER A 194 -2.25 -10.41 -10.27
CA SER A 194 -2.78 -11.21 -11.40
C SER A 194 -4.29 -11.45 -11.27
N LEU A 195 -5.03 -10.51 -10.68
CA LEU A 195 -6.48 -10.62 -10.50
C LEU A 195 -7.20 -10.58 -11.85
N SER A 196 -8.24 -11.40 -12.01
CA SER A 196 -8.99 -11.60 -13.25
C SER A 196 -10.50 -11.47 -13.03
N GLY A 197 -11.31 -11.72 -14.06
CA GLY A 197 -12.77 -11.57 -13.97
C GLY A 197 -13.24 -10.15 -14.26
N TYR A 198 -14.41 -9.81 -13.73
CA TYR A 198 -15.18 -8.60 -14.08
C TYR A 198 -15.53 -7.80 -12.84
N LEU A 199 -15.64 -6.48 -13.00
CA LEU A 199 -16.21 -5.60 -11.97
C LEU A 199 -17.75 -5.61 -12.06
N PRO A 200 -18.49 -5.59 -10.94
CA PRO A 200 -19.93 -5.54 -10.99
C PRO A 200 -20.43 -4.16 -11.47
N ASN A 201 -21.39 -4.16 -12.42
CA ASN A 201 -21.97 -2.93 -13.00
C ASN A 201 -22.60 -1.99 -11.96
N GLY A 202 -23.01 -2.53 -10.81
CA GLY A 202 -23.62 -1.79 -9.70
C GLY A 202 -22.72 -1.62 -8.47
N LEU A 203 -21.40 -1.74 -8.58
CA LEU A 203 -20.50 -1.71 -7.40
C LEU A 203 -20.66 -0.46 -6.54
N CYS A 204 -21.00 0.68 -7.15
CA CYS A 204 -21.22 1.93 -6.39
C CYS A 204 -22.46 1.88 -5.49
N ASN A 205 -23.42 0.98 -5.74
CA ASN A 205 -24.59 0.84 -4.87
C ASN A 205 -24.20 0.29 -3.49
N GLY A 206 -23.22 -0.62 -3.44
CA GLY A 206 -22.71 -1.18 -2.20
C GLY A 206 -21.55 -0.38 -1.59
N LEU A 207 -20.93 0.53 -2.35
CA LEU A 207 -19.78 1.34 -1.94
C LEU A 207 -20.07 2.86 -1.97
N PRO A 208 -21.04 3.38 -1.18
CA PRO A 208 -21.52 4.76 -1.28
C PRO A 208 -20.49 5.83 -0.87
N VAL A 209 -19.46 5.47 -0.11
CA VAL A 209 -18.44 6.40 0.43
C VAL A 209 -17.05 6.17 -0.17
N LEU A 210 -16.97 5.43 -1.29
CA LEU A 210 -15.72 5.09 -1.95
C LEU A 210 -15.01 6.36 -2.42
N LYS A 211 -13.79 6.55 -1.92
CA LYS A 211 -12.93 7.65 -2.35
C LYS A 211 -11.97 7.21 -3.44
N GLY A 212 -11.43 5.99 -3.34
CA GLY A 212 -10.46 5.48 -4.30
C GLY A 212 -10.54 4.00 -4.60
N LEU A 213 -10.37 3.70 -5.89
CA LEU A 213 -10.39 2.36 -6.46
C LEU A 213 -9.17 2.21 -7.38
N TYR A 214 -8.16 1.48 -6.92
CA TYR A 214 -6.92 1.31 -7.67
C TYR A 214 -6.76 -0.15 -8.09
N LEU A 215 -6.95 -0.42 -9.38
CA LEU A 215 -7.02 -1.77 -9.94
C LEU A 215 -6.04 -2.01 -11.10
N SER A 216 -5.18 -1.03 -11.41
CA SER A 216 -4.22 -1.11 -12.53
C SER A 216 -3.26 -2.30 -12.39
N THR A 217 -2.59 -2.64 -13.50
CA THR A 217 -1.63 -3.74 -13.53
C THR A 217 -2.22 -5.07 -13.01
N ASN A 218 -3.38 -5.46 -13.55
CA ASN A 218 -4.08 -6.73 -13.32
C ASN A 218 -4.57 -7.34 -14.65
N LYS A 219 -5.29 -8.47 -14.57
CA LYS A 219 -5.88 -9.19 -15.71
C LYS A 219 -7.41 -9.08 -15.76
N LEU A 220 -7.98 -8.01 -15.18
CA LEU A 220 -9.42 -7.72 -15.20
C LEU A 220 -9.90 -7.49 -16.64
N ARG A 221 -11.15 -7.88 -16.90
CA ARG A 221 -11.80 -7.79 -18.22
C ARG A 221 -13.15 -7.10 -18.09
N GLY A 222 -13.74 -6.78 -19.24
CA GLY A 222 -15.06 -6.16 -19.36
C GLY A 222 -15.02 -4.64 -19.44
N HIS A 223 -16.21 -4.05 -19.47
CA HIS A 223 -16.41 -2.61 -19.55
C HIS A 223 -16.35 -1.99 -18.15
N MET A 224 -15.95 -0.73 -18.09
CA MET A 224 -16.08 0.04 -16.86
C MET A 224 -17.57 0.14 -16.46
N PRO A 225 -17.92 -0.03 -15.17
CA PRO A 225 -19.28 0.18 -14.70
C PRO A 225 -19.75 1.59 -15.07
N THR A 226 -20.89 1.69 -15.76
CA THR A 226 -21.43 2.94 -16.33
C THR A 226 -21.83 3.99 -15.29
N ARG A 227 -21.69 3.68 -13.99
CA ARG A 227 -22.07 4.52 -12.85
C ARG A 227 -20.95 4.73 -11.82
N LEU A 228 -19.68 4.56 -12.19
CA LEU A 228 -18.53 4.79 -11.27
C LEU A 228 -18.54 6.19 -10.64
N SER A 229 -19.04 7.19 -11.36
CA SER A 229 -19.22 8.57 -10.86
C SER A 229 -20.17 8.70 -9.69
N ASN A 230 -21.04 7.71 -9.44
CA ASN A 230 -22.05 7.77 -8.39
C ASN A 230 -21.45 7.55 -7.00
N CYS A 231 -20.32 6.84 -6.91
CA CYS A 231 -19.61 6.66 -5.65
C CYS A 231 -18.30 7.45 -5.58
N LEU A 232 -17.66 7.75 -6.71
CA LEU A 232 -16.44 8.58 -6.75
C LEU A 232 -16.82 10.07 -6.80
N THR A 233 -16.75 10.76 -5.67
CA THR A 233 -16.88 12.22 -5.64
C THR A 233 -15.81 12.84 -6.55
N VAL A 234 -16.25 13.58 -7.58
CA VAL A 234 -15.44 14.19 -8.66
C VAL A 234 -14.61 15.41 -8.17
N ASN A 235 -14.03 15.30 -6.97
CA ASN A 235 -13.05 16.26 -6.47
C ASN A 235 -11.61 15.81 -6.69
N ASP A 236 -11.39 14.53 -6.99
CA ASP A 236 -10.05 13.99 -7.28
C ASP A 236 -10.02 13.34 -8.68
N ALA A 237 -9.92 14.17 -9.72
CA ALA A 237 -9.80 13.71 -11.12
C ALA A 237 -8.59 12.75 -11.35
N PHE A 238 -7.64 12.72 -10.42
CA PHE A 238 -6.49 11.80 -10.39
C PHE A 238 -6.87 10.34 -10.11
N GLN A 239 -8.01 10.07 -9.48
CA GLN A 239 -8.39 8.69 -9.12
C GLN A 239 -8.91 7.90 -10.30
N VAL A 240 -9.45 8.58 -11.31
CA VAL A 240 -9.87 7.95 -12.57
C VAL A 240 -8.66 7.63 -13.44
N ALA A 241 -7.61 8.45 -13.43
CA ALA A 241 -6.38 8.19 -14.19
C ALA A 241 -5.66 6.90 -13.75
N ALA A 242 -5.63 6.60 -12.44
CA ALA A 242 -5.03 5.36 -11.92
C ALA A 242 -5.81 4.07 -12.26
N ILE A 243 -7.03 4.21 -12.79
CA ILE A 243 -7.89 3.11 -13.24
C ILE A 243 -7.63 2.79 -14.73
N VAL A 244 -7.05 3.71 -15.50
CA VAL A 244 -7.01 3.64 -16.98
C VAL A 244 -5.56 3.51 -17.47
N GLU A 245 -4.96 2.34 -17.25
CA GLU A 245 -3.67 2.00 -17.87
C GLU A 245 -3.82 1.17 -19.16
N LYS A 246 -5.04 1.02 -19.69
CA LYS A 246 -5.27 0.41 -20.99
C LYS A 246 -6.32 1.18 -21.82
N LEU A 247 -5.79 1.87 -22.83
CA LEU A 247 -6.32 2.15 -24.17
C LEU A 247 -6.56 3.65 -24.54
N PRO A 248 -5.98 4.11 -25.67
CA PRO A 248 -6.21 5.43 -26.28
C PRO A 248 -7.66 5.90 -26.45
N PRO A 249 -8.65 5.06 -26.80
CA PRO A 249 -10.04 5.50 -26.93
C PRO A 249 -10.66 6.03 -25.62
N LEU A 250 -10.30 5.47 -24.46
CA LEU A 250 -10.87 5.87 -23.16
C LEU A 250 -10.37 7.24 -22.68
N TRP A 251 -9.18 7.67 -23.13
CA TRP A 251 -8.64 8.99 -22.85
C TRP A 251 -9.44 10.09 -23.55
N LYS A 252 -9.94 9.83 -24.76
CA LYS A 252 -10.78 10.76 -25.52
C LYS A 252 -12.12 10.98 -24.81
N ASP A 253 -12.72 9.90 -24.29
CA ASP A 253 -13.97 9.96 -23.54
C ASP A 253 -13.78 10.67 -22.19
N PHE A 254 -12.65 10.44 -21.52
CA PHE A 254 -12.31 11.13 -20.27
C PHE A 254 -12.03 12.62 -20.46
N LYS A 255 -11.30 13.01 -21.52
CA LYS A 255 -11.10 14.41 -21.90
C LYS A 255 -12.43 15.10 -22.22
N ASN A 256 -13.32 14.45 -22.98
CA ASN A 256 -14.65 14.98 -23.26
C ASN A 256 -15.51 15.12 -21.99
N TYR A 257 -15.38 14.20 -21.04
CA TYR A 257 -16.05 14.25 -19.75
C TYR A 257 -15.59 15.44 -18.89
N LEU A 258 -14.28 15.69 -18.80
CA LEU A 258 -13.72 16.84 -18.07
C LEU A 258 -14.16 18.17 -18.70
N LYS A 259 -14.16 18.24 -20.04
CA LYS A 259 -14.65 19.39 -20.81
C LYS A 259 -16.14 19.68 -20.55
N ASN A 260 -16.97 18.64 -20.47
CA ASN A 260 -18.41 18.77 -20.18
C ASN A 260 -18.71 19.14 -18.72
N LYS A 261 -17.75 18.99 -17.79
CA LYS A 261 -17.89 19.35 -16.37
C LYS A 261 -17.24 20.68 -16.00
N GLY A 262 -16.69 21.43 -16.96
CA GLY A 262 -16.05 22.72 -16.72
C GLY A 262 -14.78 22.64 -15.85
N LYS A 263 -14.17 21.45 -15.72
CA LYS A 263 -12.90 21.25 -15.02
C LYS A 263 -11.85 20.88 -16.05
N GLU A 264 -11.18 21.88 -16.61
CA GLU A 264 -9.94 21.63 -17.37
C GLU A 264 -8.82 21.33 -16.37
N MET A 265 -8.20 20.16 -16.54
CA MET A 265 -6.91 19.86 -15.92
C MET A 265 -5.85 20.34 -16.91
N THR A 266 -5.04 21.31 -16.52
CA THR A 266 -4.03 21.86 -17.42
C THR A 266 -2.86 20.89 -17.56
N ILE A 267 -2.15 20.96 -18.69
CA ILE A 267 -0.93 20.17 -18.91
C ILE A 267 0.14 20.49 -17.85
N GLU A 268 0.14 21.71 -17.33
CA GLU A 268 1.01 22.15 -16.22
C GLU A 268 0.72 21.39 -14.91
N ASP A 269 -0.54 21.12 -14.58
CA ASP A 269 -0.92 20.31 -13.41
C ASP A 269 -0.44 18.86 -13.52
N LEU A 270 -0.37 18.34 -14.75
CA LEU A 270 0.12 16.99 -15.05
C LEU A 270 1.66 16.92 -14.93
N ILE A 271 2.36 17.92 -15.46
CA ILE A 271 3.82 18.02 -15.45
C ILE A 271 4.35 18.19 -14.02
N VAL A 272 3.74 19.08 -13.23
CA VAL A 272 4.13 19.31 -11.82
C VAL A 272 4.03 18.03 -10.99
N ARG A 273 3.04 17.18 -11.28
CA ARG A 273 2.82 15.93 -10.53
C ARG A 273 3.69 14.77 -11.01
N LEU A 274 4.06 14.72 -12.28
CA LEU A 274 5.08 13.79 -12.78
C LEU A 274 6.46 14.10 -12.20
N HIS A 275 6.77 15.38 -11.96
CA HIS A 275 8.01 15.80 -11.29
C HIS A 275 8.08 15.29 -9.84
N ILE A 276 6.97 15.35 -9.09
CA ILE A 276 6.88 14.81 -7.72
C ILE A 276 7.12 13.29 -7.72
N GLU A 277 6.65 12.57 -8.73
CA GLU A 277 6.84 11.13 -8.83
C GLU A 277 8.27 10.75 -9.26
N GLU A 278 8.89 11.54 -10.13
CA GLU A 278 10.32 11.39 -10.48
C GLU A 278 11.24 11.75 -9.32
N ASP A 279 10.93 12.77 -8.51
CA ASP A 279 11.70 13.15 -7.32
C ASP A 279 11.61 12.08 -6.23
N ASN A 280 10.44 11.47 -6.05
CA ASN A 280 10.26 10.33 -5.15
C ASN A 280 11.01 9.08 -5.65
N LYS A 281 11.00 8.81 -6.97
CA LYS A 281 11.82 7.73 -7.56
C LYS A 281 13.31 8.05 -7.57
N ALA A 282 13.71 9.32 -7.64
CA ALA A 282 15.10 9.74 -7.52
C ALA A 282 15.59 9.61 -6.07
N ALA A 283 14.73 9.85 -5.08
CA ALA A 283 14.98 9.55 -3.68
C ALA A 283 15.13 8.03 -3.44
N GLU A 284 14.35 7.19 -4.12
CA GLU A 284 14.52 5.73 -4.12
C GLU A 284 15.82 5.28 -4.81
N ARG A 285 16.18 5.86 -5.97
CA ARG A 285 17.43 5.57 -6.70
C ARG A 285 18.70 5.95 -5.94
N ARG A 286 18.64 6.94 -5.05
CA ARG A 286 19.76 7.27 -4.14
C ARG A 286 19.94 6.22 -3.04
N SER A 287 18.94 5.38 -2.78
CA SER A 287 19.00 4.29 -1.80
C SER A 287 19.45 2.94 -2.38
N THR A 288 19.36 2.75 -3.71
CA THR A 288 19.74 1.52 -4.40
C THR A 288 20.65 1.84 -5.59
N HIS A 289 21.93 1.48 -5.50
CA HIS A 289 22.93 1.65 -6.58
C HIS A 289 22.62 0.77 -7.80
N GLN A 290 21.56 1.06 -8.56
CA GLN A 290 21.26 0.41 -9.83
C GLN A 290 20.99 1.46 -10.92
N ARG A 291 21.87 1.48 -11.93
CA ARG A 291 21.68 2.21 -13.19
C ARG A 291 20.92 1.32 -14.18
N THR A 292 19.69 1.69 -14.49
CA THR A 292 19.03 1.34 -15.76
C THR A 292 18.11 2.49 -16.18
N THR A 293 18.53 3.28 -17.18
CA THR A 293 17.73 4.36 -17.77
C THR A 293 17.86 4.33 -19.28
N THR A 294 16.96 3.62 -19.96
CA THR A 294 16.75 3.82 -21.42
C THR A 294 15.35 3.43 -21.90
N SER A 295 14.67 2.45 -21.28
CA SER A 295 13.42 1.90 -21.85
C SER A 295 12.19 2.81 -21.76
N PHE A 296 12.00 3.59 -20.69
CA PHE A 296 10.78 4.41 -20.52
C PHE A 296 10.84 5.73 -21.31
N ARG A 297 12.04 6.30 -21.46
CA ARG A 297 12.26 7.59 -22.12
C ARG A 297 12.03 7.54 -23.63
N SER A 298 12.47 6.46 -24.27
CA SER A 298 12.30 6.27 -25.73
C SER A 298 10.82 6.08 -26.09
N ASN A 299 10.11 5.18 -25.40
CA ASN A 299 8.70 4.87 -25.72
C ASN A 299 7.74 6.07 -25.63
N PHE A 300 8.01 7.04 -24.75
CA PHE A 300 7.16 8.22 -24.57
C PHE A 300 7.43 9.31 -25.64
N VAL A 301 8.69 9.48 -26.04
CA VAL A 301 9.07 10.42 -27.11
C VAL A 301 8.56 9.91 -28.46
N THR A 302 8.67 8.61 -28.73
CA THR A 302 8.10 7.98 -29.93
C THR A 302 6.58 8.13 -29.97
N PHE A 303 5.88 7.98 -28.83
CA PHE A 303 4.43 8.18 -28.74
C PHE A 303 3.99 9.62 -29.06
N LEU A 304 4.72 10.63 -28.56
CA LEU A 304 4.40 12.04 -28.85
C LEU A 304 4.70 12.40 -30.31
N LEU A 305 5.76 11.85 -30.90
CA LEU A 305 6.11 12.04 -32.31
C LEU A 305 5.10 11.38 -33.26
N GLU A 306 4.60 10.18 -32.94
CA GLU A 306 3.66 9.44 -33.80
C GLU A 306 2.22 9.96 -33.71
N TYR A 307 1.75 10.34 -32.51
CA TYR A 307 0.31 10.57 -32.29
C TYR A 307 -0.08 12.02 -31.97
N GLU A 308 0.85 12.87 -31.55
CA GLU A 308 0.60 14.26 -31.14
C GLU A 308 1.72 15.21 -31.64
N PRO A 309 2.04 15.25 -32.95
CA PRO A 309 3.25 15.92 -33.48
C PRO A 309 3.23 17.45 -33.34
N GLN A 310 2.05 18.06 -33.25
CA GLN A 310 1.91 19.50 -33.03
C GLN A 310 2.21 19.86 -31.57
N THR A 311 1.72 19.03 -30.63
CA THR A 311 1.98 19.11 -29.19
C THR A 311 3.47 18.90 -28.88
N PHE A 312 4.16 18.04 -29.64
CA PHE A 312 5.62 17.89 -29.56
C PHE A 312 6.38 19.14 -30.04
N LYS A 313 5.95 19.75 -31.15
CA LYS A 313 6.54 21.00 -31.66
C LYS A 313 6.38 22.18 -30.70
N GLU A 314 5.24 22.27 -30.01
CA GLU A 314 4.98 23.31 -29.01
C GLU A 314 5.84 23.11 -27.76
N ALA A 315 6.00 21.87 -27.27
CA ALA A 315 6.90 21.56 -26.16
C ALA A 315 8.38 21.88 -26.47
N MET A 316 8.80 21.71 -27.73
CA MET A 316 10.14 22.06 -28.22
C MET A 316 10.34 23.58 -28.36
N ALA A 317 9.28 24.35 -28.64
CA ALA A 317 9.36 25.81 -28.78
C ALA A 317 9.44 26.54 -27.43
N PHE A 318 8.92 25.95 -26.36
CA PHE A 318 8.89 26.54 -25.01
C PHE A 318 10.07 26.18 -24.11
N SER A 319 10.92 25.23 -24.50
CA SER A 319 12.01 24.73 -23.65
C SER A 319 13.40 25.13 -24.14
N ASN A 320 14.12 25.92 -23.34
CA ASN A 320 15.56 26.16 -23.52
C ASN A 320 16.39 24.97 -22.98
N LEU A 321 15.94 23.74 -23.26
CA LEU A 321 16.49 22.50 -22.71
C LEU A 321 17.45 21.87 -23.73
N SER A 322 18.75 21.95 -23.43
CA SER A 322 19.82 21.21 -24.13
C SER A 322 19.59 19.69 -24.19
N PHE A 323 18.72 19.17 -23.32
CA PHE A 323 18.33 17.76 -23.23
C PHE A 323 17.49 17.26 -24.43
N CYS A 324 16.54 18.06 -24.94
CA CYS A 324 15.73 17.64 -26.09
C CYS A 324 16.55 17.57 -27.39
N LYS A 325 17.59 18.42 -27.53
CA LYS A 325 18.56 18.33 -28.63
C LYS A 325 19.38 17.05 -28.60
N GLN A 326 19.71 16.52 -27.42
CA GLN A 326 20.45 15.25 -27.30
C GLN A 326 19.60 14.03 -27.64
N ALA A 327 18.31 14.01 -27.27
CA ALA A 327 17.40 12.92 -27.59
C ALA A 327 17.06 12.85 -29.10
N VAL A 328 16.88 14.02 -29.74
CA VAL A 328 16.68 14.11 -31.19
C VAL A 328 17.94 13.69 -31.96
N ASN A 329 19.13 14.07 -31.48
CA ASN A 329 20.39 13.65 -32.13
C ASN A 329 20.70 12.16 -31.94
N SER A 330 20.14 11.48 -30.93
CA SER A 330 20.32 10.03 -30.73
C SER A 330 19.36 9.14 -31.54
N GLU A 331 18.37 9.73 -32.20
CA GLU A 331 17.42 9.04 -33.10
C GLU A 331 17.64 9.37 -34.58
N ILE A 332 18.63 10.22 -34.91
CA ILE A 332 18.99 10.60 -36.30
C ILE A 332 20.27 9.91 -36.79
N ASP A 333 20.98 9.14 -35.95
CA ASP A 333 22.09 8.26 -36.36
C ASP A 333 21.69 6.79 -36.45
#